data_AF-A0A943MN20-F1
#
_entry.id   AF-A0A943MN20-F1
#
_cell.length_a   1.000
_cell.length_b   1.000
_cell.length_c   1.000
_cell.angle_alpha   90.00
_cell.angle_beta   90.00
_cell.angle_gamma   90.00
#
_symmetry.space_group_name_H-M   'P 1'
#
loop_
_entity.id
_entity.type
_entity.pdbx_description
1 polymer ?
#
loop_
_entity_poly.entity_id
_entity_poly.type
_entity_poly.pdbx_seq_one_letter_code
_entity_poly.pdbx_strand_id
1 'polypeptide(L)'
;MMKERKGVFWRSKLQRILASTLAVCMVATSIPVASAIATSDDTQVESAQETIYVNSYSGNERSIDFNDHWRFYLGDASGAENVIFNDSSWSDVTLPHDYSIDQGFTHVAPAEQESGYVLGGTGWYRKSFILSKDMQGKTISLDFDGIYMNATIWV
;
A
#
# COMPACT_ATOMS: atom_id res chain seq x y z
N MET A 1 -67.67 27.36 -15.71
CA MET A 1 -68.19 28.33 -14.74
C MET A 1 -67.17 28.47 -13.61
N MET A 2 -66.06 29.18 -13.84
CA MET A 2 -65.77 30.54 -13.31
C MET A 2 -65.97 30.70 -11.79
N LYS A 3 -64.87 30.68 -11.01
CA LYS A 3 -64.39 31.86 -10.27
C LYS A 3 -62.99 31.63 -9.66
N GLU A 4 -62.07 32.51 -10.05
CA GLU A 4 -60.77 32.79 -9.43
C GLU A 4 -60.90 33.43 -8.03
N ARG A 5 -59.77 33.45 -7.29
CA ARG A 5 -59.17 34.57 -6.47
C ARG A 5 -58.22 33.97 -5.40
N LYS A 6 -57.01 34.43 -5.05
CA LYS A 6 -56.13 35.59 -5.38
C LYS A 6 -54.66 35.29 -5.01
N GLY A 7 -53.71 35.97 -5.68
CA GLY A 7 -52.48 36.65 -5.17
C GLY A 7 -51.45 35.84 -4.37
N VAL A 8 -50.13 36.07 -4.42
CA VAL A 8 -49.30 37.27 -4.62
C VAL A 8 -47.88 36.78 -5.00
N PHE A 9 -47.42 36.98 -6.23
CA PHE A 9 -46.33 37.88 -6.65
C PHE A 9 -45.18 38.12 -5.64
N TRP A 10 -43.97 37.64 -5.96
CA TRP A 10 -42.80 38.53 -6.10
C TRP A 10 -41.76 37.93 -7.05
N ARG A 11 -41.39 38.73 -8.05
CA ARG A 11 -40.36 38.47 -9.06
C ARG A 11 -39.10 39.24 -8.68
N SER A 12 -37.93 38.68 -8.98
CA SER A 12 -36.79 39.49 -9.43
C SER A 12 -35.87 38.66 -10.34
N LYS A 13 -36.11 38.79 -11.65
CA LYS A 13 -35.07 38.63 -12.67
C LYS A 13 -34.28 39.94 -12.70
N LEU A 14 -32.96 39.90 -12.80
CA LEU A 14 -32.22 40.80 -13.69
C LEU A 14 -30.77 40.29 -13.88
N GLN A 15 -30.51 39.69 -15.05
CA GLN A 15 -29.18 39.62 -15.64
C GLN A 15 -28.91 40.93 -16.39
N ARG A 16 -27.67 41.47 -16.35
CA ARG A 16 -27.04 42.23 -17.46
C ARG A 16 -25.60 42.70 -17.15
N ILE A 17 -24.65 41.99 -17.79
CA ILE A 17 -23.40 42.37 -18.48
C ILE A 17 -23.02 43.88 -18.51
N LEU A 18 -21.73 44.22 -18.28
CA LEU A 18 -20.84 44.96 -19.21
C LEU A 18 -19.45 45.27 -18.63
N ALA A 19 -18.45 45.14 -19.52
CA ALA A 19 -17.02 45.35 -19.31
C ALA A 19 -16.56 46.75 -19.77
N SER A 20 -15.29 47.05 -19.47
CA SER A 20 -14.36 48.06 -20.04
C SER A 20 -14.36 49.48 -19.46
N THR A 21 -13.20 49.88 -18.92
CA THR A 21 -12.52 51.16 -19.22
C THR A 21 -11.00 51.02 -19.07
N LEU A 22 -10.29 51.37 -20.15
CA LEU A 22 -8.86 51.65 -20.25
C LEU A 22 -8.46 52.85 -19.37
N ALA A 23 -7.28 52.80 -18.76
CA ALA A 23 -6.49 54.00 -18.50
C ALA A 23 -4.99 53.67 -18.52
N VAL A 24 -4.31 54.33 -19.45
CA VAL A 24 -2.87 54.29 -19.73
C VAL A 24 -2.14 55.14 -18.70
N CYS A 25 -1.08 54.60 -18.10
CA CYS A 25 -0.01 55.40 -17.50
C CYS A 25 1.33 54.78 -17.87
N MET A 26 1.97 55.34 -18.90
CA MET A 26 3.38 55.13 -19.17
C MET A 26 4.19 55.90 -18.12
N VAL A 27 4.93 55.19 -17.27
CA VAL A 27 6.12 55.75 -16.63
C VAL A 27 7.23 54.74 -16.83
N ALA A 28 8.19 55.10 -17.68
CA ALA A 28 9.42 54.35 -17.87
C ALA A 28 10.30 54.53 -16.63
N THR A 29 10.35 53.53 -15.76
CA THR A 29 11.40 53.39 -14.75
C THR A 29 12.31 52.24 -15.17
N SER A 30 13.57 52.54 -15.40
CA SER A 30 14.62 51.57 -15.71
C SER A 30 14.80 50.62 -14.53
N ILE A 31 14.37 49.36 -14.69
CA ILE A 31 14.66 48.28 -13.74
C ILE A 31 16.08 47.78 -14.05
N PRO A 32 16.99 47.68 -13.07
CA PRO A 32 18.25 46.99 -13.31
C PRO A 32 17.97 45.50 -13.53
N VAL A 33 18.48 44.94 -14.62
CA VAL A 33 18.48 43.49 -14.85
C VAL A 33 19.35 42.86 -13.77
N ALA A 34 18.73 42.42 -12.68
CA ALA A 34 19.34 41.47 -11.77
C ALA A 34 19.40 40.14 -12.51
N SER A 35 20.60 39.61 -12.70
CA SER A 35 20.83 38.25 -13.19
C SER A 35 19.94 37.31 -12.38
N ALA A 36 18.97 36.67 -13.04
CA ALA A 36 18.27 35.54 -12.43
C ALA A 36 19.33 34.45 -12.27
N ILE A 37 19.84 34.30 -11.05
CA ILE A 37 20.45 33.04 -10.64
C ILE A 37 19.29 32.06 -10.71
N ALA A 38 19.26 31.23 -11.75
CA ALA A 38 18.43 30.05 -11.76
C ALA A 38 18.90 29.23 -10.55
N THR A 39 18.15 29.30 -9.46
CA THR A 39 18.25 28.31 -8.39
C THR A 39 17.86 27.00 -9.04
N SER A 40 18.86 26.19 -9.39
CA SER A 40 18.67 24.76 -9.64
C SER A 40 18.11 24.20 -8.35
N ASP A 41 16.79 24.07 -8.30
CA ASP A 41 16.10 23.25 -7.31
C ASP A 41 16.44 21.79 -7.64
N ASP A 42 17.68 21.41 -7.35
CA ASP A 42 18.16 20.03 -7.35
C ASP A 42 17.55 19.33 -6.13
N THR A 43 16.23 19.16 -6.14
CA THR A 43 15.58 18.20 -5.26
C THR A 43 15.98 16.80 -5.77
N GLN A 44 17.13 16.33 -5.32
CA GLN A 44 17.58 14.96 -5.53
C GLN A 44 16.64 14.03 -4.75
N VAL A 45 15.97 13.12 -5.45
CA VAL A 45 15.17 12.06 -4.83
C VAL A 45 16.11 11.01 -4.24
N GLU A 46 16.50 11.20 -2.99
CA GLU A 46 17.24 10.19 -2.23
C GLU A 46 16.29 9.03 -1.88
N SER A 47 16.56 7.84 -2.43
CA SER A 47 15.80 6.63 -2.09
C SER A 47 16.05 6.28 -0.63
N ALA A 48 14.99 5.89 0.08
CA ALA A 48 15.14 5.28 1.39
C ALA A 48 16.00 4.01 1.26
N GLN A 49 16.90 3.79 2.23
CA GLN A 49 17.66 2.55 2.32
C GLN A 49 16.71 1.41 2.68
N GLU A 50 16.71 0.34 1.88
CA GLU A 50 15.91 -0.85 2.12
C GLU A 50 16.76 -1.93 2.78
N THR A 51 16.28 -2.50 3.89
CA THR A 51 16.89 -3.67 4.52
C THR A 51 16.45 -4.92 3.77
N ILE A 52 17.41 -5.63 3.17
CA ILE A 52 17.18 -6.91 2.49
C ILE A 52 17.78 -8.04 3.32
N TYR A 53 16.91 -8.94 3.80
CA TYR A 53 17.34 -10.15 4.49
C TYR A 53 17.68 -11.25 3.47
N VAL A 54 18.88 -11.81 3.60
CA VAL A 54 19.31 -12.95 2.79
C VAL A 54 19.26 -14.20 3.67
N ASN A 55 18.24 -15.02 3.48
CA ASN A 55 18.11 -16.29 4.17
C ASN A 55 19.03 -17.32 3.50
N SER A 56 20.03 -17.85 4.22
CA SER A 56 20.94 -18.86 3.71
C SER A 56 21.02 -20.05 4.65
N TYR A 57 20.84 -21.25 4.11
CA TYR A 57 20.80 -22.49 4.89
C TYR A 57 21.90 -23.45 4.43
N SER A 58 22.49 -24.16 5.39
CA SER A 58 23.54 -25.15 5.15
C SER A 58 23.19 -26.51 5.74
N GLY A 59 23.75 -27.57 5.16
CA GLY A 59 23.42 -28.94 5.52
C GLY A 59 24.17 -29.49 6.72
N ASN A 60 24.60 -28.63 7.65
CA ASN A 60 25.27 -29.00 8.89
C ASN A 60 24.29 -29.55 9.94
N GLU A 61 23.03 -29.14 9.86
CA GLU A 61 21.96 -29.55 10.75
C GLU A 61 20.89 -30.33 9.98
N ARG A 62 20.22 -31.28 10.64
CA ARG A 62 19.16 -32.09 10.02
C ARG A 62 17.84 -31.35 9.90
N SER A 63 17.59 -30.42 10.82
CA SER A 63 16.40 -29.59 10.90
C SER A 63 16.86 -28.20 11.30
N ILE A 64 16.37 -27.18 10.60
CA ILE A 64 16.76 -25.79 10.81
C ILE A 64 15.49 -24.98 11.03
N ASP A 65 15.53 -24.02 11.95
CA ASP A 65 14.45 -23.06 12.11
C ASP A 65 14.28 -22.23 10.83
N PHE A 66 13.05 -22.22 10.31
CA PHE A 66 12.70 -21.55 9.07
C PHE A 66 11.71 -20.39 9.30
N ASN A 67 11.56 -19.93 10.54
CA ASN A 67 10.53 -18.97 10.94
C ASN A 67 10.83 -17.50 10.65
N ASP A 68 12.09 -17.07 10.59
CA ASP A 68 12.42 -15.65 10.44
C ASP A 68 12.27 -15.13 9.00
N HIS A 69 12.10 -13.81 8.84
CA HIS A 69 12.20 -13.11 7.55
C HIS A 69 11.29 -13.65 6.44
N TRP A 70 10.03 -13.88 6.80
CA TRP A 70 8.97 -14.06 5.82
C TRP A 70 8.41 -12.70 5.44
N ARG A 71 8.02 -12.54 4.16
CA ARG A 71 7.25 -11.40 3.69
C ARG A 71 5.77 -11.74 3.80
N PHE A 72 4.99 -10.86 4.43
CA PHE A 72 3.56 -11.02 4.63
C PHE A 72 2.76 -9.90 3.97
N TYR A 73 1.65 -10.28 3.34
CA TYR A 73 0.65 -9.36 2.81
C TYR A 73 -0.76 -9.85 3.11
N LEU A 74 -1.57 -8.98 3.72
CA LEU A 74 -2.98 -9.22 3.96
C LEU A 74 -3.79 -8.68 2.77
N GLY A 75 -4.43 -9.58 2.02
CA GLY A 75 -5.22 -9.24 0.86
C GLY A 75 -5.00 -10.23 -0.28
N ASP A 76 -5.68 -9.98 -1.40
CA ASP A 76 -5.43 -10.72 -2.64
C ASP A 76 -4.15 -10.19 -3.31
N ALA A 77 -3.26 -11.10 -3.69
CA ALA A 77 -2.00 -10.83 -4.37
C ALA A 77 -1.86 -11.76 -5.57
N SER A 78 -2.73 -11.58 -6.57
CA SER A 78 -2.71 -12.37 -7.81
C SER A 78 -1.32 -12.37 -8.45
N GLY A 79 -0.78 -13.56 -8.73
CA GLY A 79 0.53 -13.74 -9.33
C GLY A 79 1.69 -13.73 -8.32
N ALA A 80 1.40 -13.61 -7.02
CA ALA A 80 2.42 -13.67 -5.97
C ALA A 80 3.00 -15.07 -5.76
N GLU A 81 2.55 -16.10 -6.48
CA GLU A 81 3.25 -17.37 -6.61
C GLU A 81 4.48 -17.29 -7.52
N ASN A 82 4.59 -16.24 -8.34
CA ASN A 82 5.69 -16.09 -9.28
C ASN A 82 7.00 -15.71 -8.57
N VAL A 83 8.10 -16.34 -8.97
CA VAL A 83 9.45 -16.12 -8.41
C VAL A 83 9.89 -14.65 -8.54
N ILE A 84 9.52 -13.97 -9.63
CA ILE A 84 9.92 -12.58 -9.89
C ILE A 84 8.90 -11.54 -9.40
N PHE A 85 7.89 -11.95 -8.64
CA PHE A 85 6.93 -11.01 -8.05
C PHE A 85 7.63 -10.04 -7.08
N ASN A 86 7.30 -8.75 -7.18
CA ASN A 86 7.87 -7.73 -6.30
C ASN A 86 7.12 -7.68 -4.97
N ASP A 87 7.75 -8.16 -3.91
CA ASP A 87 7.24 -8.16 -2.54
C ASP A 87 7.95 -7.14 -1.63
N SER A 88 8.67 -6.16 -2.18
CA SER A 88 9.44 -5.18 -1.39
C SER A 88 8.58 -4.33 -0.44
N SER A 89 7.29 -4.14 -0.76
CA SER A 89 6.36 -3.40 0.09
C SER A 89 5.67 -4.27 1.16
N TRP A 90 5.98 -5.57 1.23
CA TRP A 90 5.35 -6.50 2.17
C TRP A 90 6.04 -6.43 3.53
N SER A 91 5.29 -6.68 4.60
CA SER A 91 5.81 -6.66 5.95
C SER A 91 6.77 -7.82 6.18
N ASP A 92 7.94 -7.55 6.78
CA ASP A 92 8.79 -8.62 7.30
C ASP A 92 8.19 -9.16 8.61
N VAL A 93 8.00 -10.48 8.70
CA VAL A 93 7.42 -11.16 9.86
C VAL A 93 8.24 -12.40 10.22
N THR A 94 8.26 -12.72 11.52
CA THR A 94 8.76 -14.00 12.05
C THR A 94 7.57 -14.88 12.42
N LEU A 95 7.60 -16.15 12.01
CA LEU A 95 6.60 -17.15 12.37
C LEU A 95 6.84 -17.68 13.81
N PRO A 96 5.80 -18.20 14.51
CA PRO A 96 4.40 -18.26 14.09
C PRO A 96 3.76 -16.86 14.04
N HIS A 97 2.91 -16.63 13.03
CA HIS A 97 2.26 -15.35 12.81
C HIS A 97 0.74 -15.54 12.62
N ASP A 98 -0.04 -14.73 13.33
CA ASP A 98 -1.50 -14.69 13.22
C ASP A 98 -1.92 -13.31 12.69
N TYR A 99 -2.29 -13.21 11.42
CA TYR A 99 -2.69 -11.93 10.85
C TYR A 99 -4.09 -11.47 11.29
N SER A 100 -4.88 -12.34 11.93
CA SER A 100 -6.22 -11.98 12.41
C SER A 100 -6.13 -11.08 13.63
N ILE A 101 -5.19 -11.37 14.54
CA ILE A 101 -5.01 -10.56 15.76
C ILE A 101 -4.46 -9.17 15.45
N ASP A 102 -3.62 -9.04 14.41
CA ASP A 102 -3.03 -7.77 13.98
C ASP A 102 -4.07 -6.79 13.42
N GLN A 103 -5.18 -7.30 12.89
CA GLN A 103 -6.31 -6.49 12.44
C GLN A 103 -7.12 -5.88 13.60
N GLY A 104 -6.93 -6.40 14.82
CA GLY A 104 -7.66 -5.98 16.01
C GLY A 104 -9.09 -6.52 16.08
N PHE A 105 -9.76 -6.18 17.19
CA PHE A 105 -11.11 -6.64 17.50
C PHE A 105 -12.17 -5.68 16.96
N THR A 106 -13.24 -6.22 16.37
CA THR A 106 -14.32 -5.43 15.81
C THR A 106 -15.68 -6.13 15.82
N HIS A 107 -16.73 -5.37 16.16
CA HIS A 107 -18.11 -5.88 16.16
C HIS A 107 -18.68 -6.18 14.77
N VAL A 108 -18.00 -5.75 13.69
CA VAL A 108 -18.39 -6.10 12.32
C VAL A 108 -17.74 -7.39 11.81
N ALA A 109 -16.97 -8.09 12.66
CA ALA A 109 -16.38 -9.37 12.31
C ALA A 109 -17.49 -10.41 12.02
N PRO A 110 -17.50 -11.08 10.85
CA PRO A 110 -18.61 -11.95 10.45
C PRO A 110 -18.90 -13.12 11.40
N ALA A 111 -17.89 -13.60 12.12
CA ALA A 111 -18.00 -14.70 13.07
C ALA A 111 -18.20 -14.25 14.54
N GLU A 112 -18.40 -12.94 14.75
CA GLU A 112 -18.87 -12.32 16.00
C GLU A 112 -18.15 -12.84 17.28
N GLN A 113 -18.89 -13.16 18.35
CA GLN A 113 -18.30 -13.64 19.60
C GLN A 113 -17.54 -14.97 19.44
N GLU A 114 -18.01 -15.85 18.54
CA GLU A 114 -17.50 -17.24 18.44
C GLU A 114 -16.07 -17.30 17.90
N SER A 115 -15.69 -16.33 17.06
CA SER A 115 -14.29 -16.15 16.62
C SER A 115 -13.52 -15.11 17.43
N GLY A 116 -14.11 -14.58 18.51
CA GLY A 116 -13.48 -13.53 19.31
C GLY A 116 -13.44 -12.16 18.64
N TYR A 117 -14.34 -11.86 17.70
CA TYR A 117 -14.46 -10.58 17.00
C TYR A 117 -13.24 -10.16 16.16
N VAL A 118 -12.40 -11.10 15.74
CA VAL A 118 -11.31 -10.80 14.79
C VAL A 118 -11.74 -11.07 13.35
N LEU A 119 -11.19 -10.28 12.43
CA LEU A 119 -11.36 -10.49 11.00
C LEU A 119 -10.40 -11.57 10.50
N GLY A 120 -10.87 -12.41 9.58
CA GLY A 120 -10.01 -13.32 8.81
C GLY A 120 -9.52 -12.64 7.53
N GLY A 121 -9.38 -13.41 6.46
CA GLY A 121 -9.04 -12.90 5.14
C GLY A 121 -8.22 -13.89 4.32
N THR A 122 -7.62 -13.39 3.24
CA THR A 122 -6.57 -14.08 2.50
C THR A 122 -5.25 -13.45 2.88
N GLY A 123 -4.31 -14.26 3.36
CA GLY A 123 -2.96 -13.84 3.70
C GLY A 123 -1.95 -14.55 2.82
N TRP A 124 -0.99 -13.79 2.28
CA TRP A 124 0.13 -14.33 1.52
C TRP A 124 1.40 -14.28 2.34
N TYR A 125 2.17 -15.36 2.28
CA TYR A 125 3.50 -15.48 2.88
C TYR A 125 4.50 -15.85 1.78
N ARG A 126 5.59 -15.10 1.69
CA ARG A 126 6.66 -15.34 0.72
C ARG A 126 8.01 -15.35 1.41
N LYS A 127 8.90 -16.24 0.96
CA LYS A 127 10.27 -16.30 1.46
C LYS A 127 11.23 -16.71 0.35
N SER A 128 12.24 -15.87 0.14
CA SER A 128 13.38 -16.18 -0.72
C SER A 128 14.54 -16.66 0.14
N PHE A 129 15.19 -17.75 -0.27
CA PHE A 129 16.33 -18.31 0.45
C PHE A 129 17.33 -18.98 -0.51
N ILE A 130 18.55 -19.12 -0.01
CA ILE A 130 19.68 -19.75 -0.71
C ILE A 130 20.04 -21.03 0.05
N LEU A 131 20.27 -22.10 -0.70
CA LEU A 131 20.82 -23.34 -0.18
C LEU A 131 22.29 -23.43 -0.57
N SER A 132 23.13 -23.73 0.41
CA SER A 132 24.57 -23.88 0.17
C SER A 132 24.88 -25.16 -0.64
N LYS A 133 26.04 -25.18 -1.28
CA LYS A 133 26.45 -26.26 -2.19
C LYS A 133 26.53 -27.64 -1.51
N ASP A 134 26.81 -27.70 -0.22
CA ASP A 134 26.83 -28.95 0.57
C ASP A 134 25.43 -29.56 0.77
N MET A 135 24.36 -28.87 0.38
CA MET A 135 23.01 -29.43 0.32
C MET A 135 22.68 -30.08 -1.04
N GLN A 136 23.57 -29.98 -2.04
CA GLN A 136 23.35 -30.57 -3.35
C GLN A 136 23.15 -32.09 -3.27
N GLY A 137 22.08 -32.58 -3.90
CA GLY A 137 21.72 -34.01 -3.92
C GLY A 137 21.05 -34.52 -2.64
N LYS A 138 20.86 -33.68 -1.62
CA LYS A 138 20.06 -34.03 -0.44
C LYS A 138 18.56 -33.89 -0.73
N THR A 139 17.74 -34.61 0.03
CA THR A 139 16.29 -34.39 0.07
C THR A 139 15.98 -33.26 1.03
N ILE A 140 15.10 -32.35 0.62
CA ILE A 140 14.69 -31.18 1.40
C ILE A 140 13.19 -31.29 1.63
N SER A 141 12.76 -31.20 2.88
CA SER A 141 11.36 -31.08 3.28
C SER A 141 11.13 -29.72 3.91
N LEU A 142 9.94 -29.16 3.66
CA LEU A 142 9.43 -27.99 4.35
C LEU A 142 8.26 -28.47 5.21
N ASP A 143 8.45 -28.41 6.53
CA ASP A 143 7.52 -28.94 7.50
C ASP A 143 6.73 -27.78 8.14
N PHE A 144 5.41 -27.89 8.16
CA PHE A 144 4.51 -26.94 8.80
C PHE A 144 3.77 -27.64 9.94
N ASP A 145 3.99 -27.16 11.17
CA ASP A 145 3.30 -27.67 12.35
C ASP A 145 1.78 -27.40 12.29
N GLY A 146 1.37 -26.31 11.62
CA GLY A 146 -0.03 -26.01 11.33
C GLY A 146 -0.19 -24.75 10.50
N ILE A 147 -1.11 -24.77 9.53
CA ILE A 147 -1.55 -23.59 8.79
C ILE A 147 -3.08 -23.55 8.84
N TYR A 148 -3.63 -22.48 9.42
CA TYR A 148 -5.05 -22.23 9.41
C TYR A 148 -5.37 -21.17 8.34
N MET A 149 -6.02 -21.49 7.23
CA MET A 149 -6.48 -22.79 6.71
C MET A 149 -6.54 -22.68 5.18
N ASN A 150 -6.97 -23.74 4.47
CA ASN A 150 -7.07 -23.73 3.00
C ASN A 150 -5.78 -23.29 2.31
N ALA A 151 -4.63 -23.73 2.86
CA ALA A 151 -3.33 -23.34 2.38
C ALA A 151 -3.04 -23.87 0.98
N THR A 152 -2.41 -23.04 0.14
CA THR A 152 -1.80 -23.45 -1.12
C THR A 152 -0.32 -23.08 -1.07
N ILE A 153 0.54 -24.01 -1.48
CA ILE A 153 2.00 -23.87 -1.38
C ILE A 153 2.60 -23.96 -2.78
N TRP A 154 3.50 -23.02 -3.06
CA TRP A 154 4.33 -22.99 -4.27
C TRP A 154 5.81 -22.98 -3.86
N VAL A 155 6.65 -23.67 -4.64
CA VAL A 155 8.11 -23.73 -4.50
C VAL A 155 8.73 -23.59 -5.88
#